data_AF-A0A2V6LXR8-F1
#
_entry.id   AF-A0A2V6LXR8-F1
#
_cell.length_a   1.000
_cell.length_b   1.000
_cell.length_c   1.000
_cell.angle_alpha   90.00
_cell.angle_beta   90.00
_cell.angle_gamma   90.00
#
_symmetry.space_group_name_H-M   'P 1'
#
loop_
_entity.id
_entity.type
_entity.pdbx_description
1 polymer ?
#
loop_
_entity_poly.entity_id
_entity_poly.type
_entity_poly.pdbx_seq_one_letter_code
_entity_poly.pdbx_strand_id
1 'polypeptide(L)'
;MQPGNYTAILAGKDGGTGIGVVEVYDLATNVFADLTNVSTRGFVGTGQAVLIGGFITSGGNGSTKVVIRGLGPTLTQHGVSGALADPFVSLRDVNGNVVYSNNNWKDTQPAAIQLSGLAPSNDLESAIIITLPGRTLYRYS
;
A
#
# COMPACT_ATOMS: atom_id res chain seq x y z
N MET A 1 12.66 3.95 11.98
CA MET A 1 11.17 3.96 11.90
C MET A 1 10.64 3.51 13.24
N GLN A 2 9.54 4.10 13.75
CA GLN A 2 8.97 3.74 15.05
C GLN A 2 7.73 2.86 14.88
N PRO A 3 7.49 1.86 15.75
CA PRO A 3 6.25 1.11 15.75
C PRO A 3 5.02 2.02 15.82
N GLY A 4 3.99 1.77 15.02
CA GLY A 4 2.80 2.60 15.04
C GLY A 4 1.81 2.33 13.91
N ASN A 5 0.83 3.23 13.79
CA ASN A 5 -0.14 3.19 12.71
C ASN A 5 0.48 3.75 11.43
N TYR A 6 0.16 3.11 10.30
CA TYR A 6 0.60 3.54 8.99
C TYR A 6 -0.60 3.77 8.08
N THR A 7 -0.47 4.74 7.19
CA THR A 7 -1.51 5.08 6.23
C THR A 7 -0.96 5.01 4.81
N ALA A 8 -1.59 4.22 3.95
CA ALA A 8 -1.37 4.25 2.52
C ALA A 8 -2.36 5.22 1.87
N ILE A 9 -1.84 6.13 1.05
CA ILE A 9 -2.61 7.11 0.30
C ILE A 9 -2.40 6.84 -1.18
N LEU A 10 -3.50 6.72 -1.92
CA LEU A 10 -3.53 6.62 -3.38
C LEU A 10 -4.09 7.89 -3.99
N ALA A 11 -3.31 8.47 -4.89
CA ALA A 11 -3.66 9.63 -5.69
C ALA A 11 -3.40 9.33 -7.17
N GLY A 12 -3.95 10.14 -8.08
CA GLY A 12 -3.48 10.16 -9.46
C GLY A 12 -2.20 10.97 -9.59
N LYS A 13 -1.23 10.45 -10.35
CA LYS A 13 -0.06 11.20 -10.76
C LYS A 13 -0.48 12.53 -11.41
N ASP A 14 0.20 13.60 -11.05
CA ASP A 14 -0.04 14.97 -11.55
C ASP A 14 -1.51 15.44 -11.44
N GLY A 15 -2.24 14.92 -10.45
CA GLY A 15 -3.65 15.28 -10.21
C GLY A 15 -4.65 14.50 -11.06
N GLY A 16 -4.26 13.35 -11.62
CA GLY A 16 -5.18 12.43 -12.29
C GLY A 16 -6.36 12.02 -11.39
N THR A 17 -7.50 11.74 -12.01
CA THR A 17 -8.72 11.31 -11.32
C THR A 17 -9.26 10.02 -11.90
N GLY A 18 -10.01 9.27 -11.10
CA GLY A 18 -10.62 8.01 -11.51
C GLY A 18 -10.81 7.04 -10.36
N ILE A 19 -11.30 5.85 -10.68
CA ILE A 19 -11.50 4.78 -9.69
C ILE A 19 -10.16 4.07 -9.46
N GLY A 20 -9.71 4.04 -8.21
CA GLY A 20 -8.49 3.36 -7.79
C GLY A 20 -8.73 2.34 -6.68
N VAL A 21 -7.77 1.46 -6.47
CA VAL A 21 -7.75 0.51 -5.35
C VAL A 21 -6.41 0.57 -4.64
N VAL A 22 -6.45 0.67 -3.30
CA VAL A 22 -5.29 0.40 -2.45
C VAL A 22 -5.43 -0.97 -1.83
N GLU A 23 -4.36 -1.75 -1.86
CA GLU A 23 -4.27 -3.05 -1.21
C GLU A 23 -3.00 -3.12 -0.36
N VAL A 24 -3.10 -3.78 0.79
CA VAL A 24 -1.95 -4.00 1.68
C VAL A 24 -1.90 -5.47 2.10
N TYR A 25 -0.76 -6.09 1.85
CA TYR A 25 -0.48 -7.50 2.13
C TYR A 25 0.63 -7.63 3.17
N ASP A 26 0.39 -8.37 4.25
CA ASP A 26 1.44 -8.83 5.17
C ASP A 26 2.10 -10.11 4.61
N LEU A 27 3.43 -10.14 4.57
CA LEU A 27 4.25 -11.24 4.09
C LEU A 27 4.87 -12.07 5.24
N ALA A 28 4.53 -11.80 6.50
CA ALA A 28 5.03 -12.57 7.64
C ALA A 28 4.50 -14.01 7.63
N THR A 29 5.40 -14.99 7.67
CA THR A 29 5.07 -16.42 7.59
C THR A 29 5.01 -17.13 8.95
N ASN A 30 5.34 -16.46 10.06
CA ASN A 30 5.57 -17.11 11.36
C ASN A 30 4.80 -16.41 12.50
N VAL A 31 3.75 -17.08 12.96
CA VAL A 31 2.92 -16.97 14.19
C VAL A 31 2.67 -15.55 14.76
N PHE A 32 1.40 -15.15 14.70
CA PHE A 32 0.79 -13.85 15.05
C PHE A 32 0.93 -12.75 13.99
N ALA A 33 0.49 -12.99 12.74
CA ALA A 33 0.28 -11.93 11.74
C ALA A 33 -1.12 -11.31 11.95
N ASP A 34 -1.23 -10.04 12.35
CA ASP A 34 -2.50 -9.32 12.50
C ASP A 34 -2.82 -8.36 11.34
N LEU A 35 -2.50 -8.70 10.09
CA LEU A 35 -3.27 -8.17 8.95
C LEU A 35 -3.16 -9.03 7.67
N THR A 36 -4.16 -9.86 7.39
CA THR A 36 -4.12 -10.80 6.26
C THR A 36 -4.35 -10.14 4.89
N ASN A 37 -5.19 -9.11 4.79
CA ASN A 37 -5.31 -8.21 3.63
C ASN A 37 -6.29 -7.07 4.00
N VAL A 38 -5.98 -5.82 3.66
CA VAL A 38 -6.95 -4.70 3.69
C VAL A 38 -6.97 -4.01 2.34
N SER A 39 -8.17 -3.93 1.75
CA SER A 39 -8.42 -3.20 0.50
C SER A 39 -9.48 -2.12 0.71
N THR A 40 -9.22 -0.94 0.17
CA THR A 40 -10.22 0.14 0.09
C THR A 40 -10.36 0.53 -1.39
N ARG A 41 -11.61 0.62 -1.85
CA ARG A 41 -11.97 1.02 -3.23
C ARG A 41 -12.80 2.29 -3.20
N GLY A 42 -12.59 3.17 -4.17
CA GLY A 42 -13.23 4.48 -4.17
C GLY A 42 -12.69 5.39 -5.26
N PHE A 43 -13.38 6.52 -5.43
CA PHE A 43 -13.00 7.54 -6.39
C PHE A 43 -11.83 8.36 -5.85
N VAL A 44 -10.78 8.48 -6.66
CA VAL A 44 -9.69 9.42 -6.49
C VAL A 44 -10.01 10.65 -7.34
N GLY A 45 -10.29 11.77 -6.69
CA GLY A 45 -10.42 13.09 -7.30
C GLY A 45 -9.13 13.90 -7.17
N THR A 46 -9.24 15.21 -7.40
CA THR A 46 -8.14 16.15 -7.25
C THR A 46 -8.00 16.65 -5.80
N GLY A 47 -6.87 17.24 -5.46
CA GLY A 47 -6.65 17.87 -4.14
C GLY A 47 -6.66 16.85 -3.00
N GLN A 48 -7.65 16.94 -2.10
CA GLN A 48 -7.77 16.05 -0.93
C GLN A 48 -8.66 14.82 -1.18
N ALA A 49 -9.24 14.67 -2.37
CA ALA A 49 -10.07 13.53 -2.72
C ALA A 49 -9.20 12.32 -3.10
N VAL A 50 -8.42 11.82 -2.15
CA VAL A 50 -7.56 10.64 -2.33
C VAL A 50 -8.21 9.41 -1.71
N LEU A 51 -7.83 8.23 -2.20
CA LEU A 51 -8.24 6.99 -1.58
C LEU A 51 -7.25 6.64 -0.46
N ILE A 52 -7.77 6.41 0.74
CA ILE A 52 -6.97 6.16 1.94
C ILE A 52 -7.22 4.73 2.41
N GLY A 53 -6.17 3.90 2.39
CA GLY A 53 -6.14 2.58 3.00
C GLY A 53 -5.32 2.64 4.29
N GLY A 54 -5.98 2.64 5.45
CA GLY A 54 -5.31 2.54 6.75
C GLY A 54 -5.06 1.09 7.13
N PHE A 55 -3.87 0.77 7.64
CA PHE A 55 -3.59 -0.57 8.18
C PHE A 55 -2.71 -0.49 9.44
N ILE A 56 -2.89 -1.47 10.32
CA ILE A 56 -2.14 -1.57 11.58
C ILE A 56 -1.25 -2.80 11.48
N THR A 57 0.05 -2.64 11.67
CA THR A 57 0.97 -3.77 11.81
C THR A 57 1.06 -4.18 13.29
N SER A 58 0.21 -5.10 13.71
CA SER A 58 0.47 -5.91 14.91
C SER A 58 1.01 -7.27 14.46
N GLY A 59 2.17 -7.69 14.98
CA GLY A 59 2.68 -9.04 14.73
C GLY A 59 4.19 -9.22 14.67
N GLY A 60 4.67 -10.19 15.44
CA GLY A 60 5.93 -10.96 15.26
C GLY A 60 7.27 -10.23 15.45
N ASN A 61 7.96 -10.46 16.58
CA ASN A 61 9.34 -10.03 16.88
C ASN A 61 9.71 -8.54 16.59
N GLY A 62 8.73 -7.63 16.58
CA GLY A 62 8.96 -6.19 16.45
C GLY A 62 9.05 -5.65 15.02
N SER A 63 8.74 -6.43 13.98
CA SER A 63 8.60 -5.92 12.60
C SER A 63 7.74 -6.79 11.68
N THR A 64 7.05 -6.15 10.74
CA THR A 64 6.12 -6.73 9.76
C THR A 64 6.55 -6.34 8.35
N LYS A 65 6.68 -7.29 7.42
CA LYS A 65 7.02 -7.02 6.02
C LYS A 65 5.76 -6.93 5.19
N VAL A 66 5.53 -5.81 4.52
CA VAL A 66 4.30 -5.55 3.76
C VAL A 66 4.56 -5.21 2.29
N VAL A 67 3.58 -5.51 1.44
CA VAL A 67 3.45 -4.97 0.07
C VAL A 67 2.19 -4.10 0.01
N ILE A 68 2.35 -2.86 -0.43
CA ILE A 68 1.27 -1.90 -0.64
C ILE A 68 1.15 -1.69 -2.15
N ARG A 69 -0.06 -1.78 -2.71
CA ARG A 69 -0.32 -1.60 -4.15
C ARG A 69 -1.36 -0.52 -4.40
N GLY A 70 -1.13 0.27 -5.44
CA GLY A 70 -2.10 1.20 -6.03
C GLY A 70 -2.47 0.72 -7.42
N LEU A 71 -3.69 0.20 -7.58
CA LEU A 71 -4.18 -0.34 -8.85
C LEU A 71 -5.18 0.62 -9.49
N GLY A 72 -5.09 0.72 -10.81
CA GLY A 72 -5.90 1.63 -11.61
C GLY A 72 -6.13 1.05 -13.00
N PRO A 73 -5.12 1.07 -13.90
CA PRO A 73 -5.25 0.53 -15.25
C PRO A 73 -5.77 -0.92 -15.30
N THR A 74 -5.34 -1.78 -14.37
CA THR A 74 -5.78 -3.20 -14.34
C THR A 74 -7.27 -3.35 -14.08
N LEU A 75 -7.93 -2.38 -13.42
CA LEU A 75 -9.36 -2.43 -13.14
C LEU A 75 -10.21 -2.38 -14.43
N THR A 76 -9.69 -1.78 -15.50
CA THR A 76 -10.38 -1.75 -16.80
C THR A 76 -10.61 -3.14 -17.38
N GLN A 77 -9.68 -4.07 -17.10
CA GLN A 77 -9.78 -5.49 -17.51
C GLN A 77 -10.89 -6.23 -16.74
N HIS A 78 -11.32 -5.67 -15.61
CA HIS A 78 -12.42 -6.17 -14.79
C HIS A 78 -13.72 -5.39 -15.01
N GLY A 79 -13.81 -4.62 -16.10
CA GLY A 79 -15.03 -3.89 -16.49
C GLY A 79 -15.26 -2.58 -15.74
N VAL A 80 -14.27 -2.09 -14.99
CA VAL A 80 -14.37 -0.79 -14.30
C VAL A 80 -14.10 0.33 -15.30
N SER A 81 -15.14 1.09 -15.65
CA SER A 81 -15.01 2.32 -16.43
C SER A 81 -14.50 3.47 -15.57
N GLY A 82 -13.75 4.40 -16.17
CA GLY A 82 -13.20 5.56 -15.46
C GLY A 82 -12.14 5.21 -14.41
N ALA A 83 -11.41 4.11 -14.61
CA ALA A 83 -10.31 3.73 -13.73
C ALA A 83 -9.19 4.78 -13.73
N LEU A 84 -8.52 4.94 -12.60
CA LEU A 84 -7.40 5.85 -12.43
C LEU A 84 -6.26 5.44 -13.37
N ALA A 85 -5.84 6.35 -14.26
CA ALA A 85 -4.91 6.01 -15.33
C ALA A 85 -3.46 5.83 -14.86
N ASP A 86 -3.05 6.57 -13.84
CA ASP A 86 -1.67 6.57 -13.33
C ASP A 86 -1.70 6.70 -11.79
N PRO A 87 -1.83 5.59 -11.07
CA PRO A 87 -1.87 5.56 -9.61
C PRO A 87 -0.51 5.83 -8.97
N PHE A 88 -0.48 6.77 -8.02
CA PHE A 88 0.65 7.08 -7.16
C PHE A 88 0.33 6.73 -5.70
N VAL A 89 1.22 5.98 -5.04
CA VAL A 89 1.08 5.61 -3.62
C VAL A 89 2.08 6.34 -2.76
N SER A 90 1.61 6.88 -1.64
CA SER A 90 2.44 7.40 -0.55
C SER A 90 2.11 6.70 0.76
N LEU A 91 3.13 6.14 1.42
CA LEU A 91 3.06 5.60 2.76
C LEU A 91 3.44 6.68 3.76
N ARG A 92 2.63 6.86 4.80
CA ARG A 92 2.86 7.83 5.88
C ARG A 92 2.89 7.17 7.26
N ASP A 93 3.70 7.73 8.14
CA ASP A 93 3.73 7.38 9.57
C ASP A 93 2.60 8.07 10.36
N VAL A 94 2.50 7.76 11.66
CA VAL A 94 1.50 8.34 12.57
C VAL A 94 1.59 9.86 12.72
N ASN A 95 2.75 10.46 12.42
CA ASN A 95 2.96 11.90 12.47
C ASN A 95 2.63 12.56 11.12
N GLY A 96 2.19 11.79 10.12
CA GLY A 96 1.88 12.25 8.77
C GLY A 96 3.10 12.40 7.86
N ASN A 97 4.31 12.02 8.30
CA ASN A 97 5.51 12.12 7.48
C ASN A 97 5.48 11.05 6.39
N VAL A 98 5.95 11.40 5.19
CA VAL A 98 6.14 10.43 4.11
C VAL A 98 7.28 9.49 4.48
N VAL A 99 6.95 8.22 4.58
CA VAL A 99 7.88 7.12 4.82
C VAL A 99 8.46 6.63 3.50
N TYR A 100 7.60 6.45 2.51
CA TYR A 100 7.95 5.99 1.18
C TYR A 100 6.89 6.44 0.17
N SER A 101 7.25 6.56 -1.10
CA SER A 101 6.30 6.79 -2.17
C SER A 101 6.74 6.12 -3.45
N ASN A 102 5.79 5.70 -4.28
CA ASN A 102 6.09 5.15 -5.59
C ASN A 102 4.99 5.50 -6.60
N ASN A 103 5.39 5.75 -7.85
CA ASN A 103 4.49 5.87 -9.00
C ASN A 103 4.40 4.55 -9.76
N ASN A 104 5.52 4.03 -10.25
CA ASN A 104 5.54 2.78 -11.00
C ASN A 104 6.29 1.71 -10.21
N TRP A 105 5.69 0.52 -10.08
CA TRP A 105 6.25 -0.56 -9.27
C TRP A 105 7.67 -0.98 -9.70
N LYS A 106 8.05 -0.71 -10.95
CA LYS A 106 9.40 -0.99 -11.48
C LYS A 106 10.45 0.08 -11.20
N ASP A 107 10.07 1.27 -10.72
CA ASP A 107 11.00 2.40 -10.56
C ASP A 107 12.08 2.14 -9.50
N THR A 108 11.72 1.50 -8.38
CA THR A 108 12.58 1.43 -7.20
C THR A 108 12.85 0.02 -6.67
N GLN A 109 11.86 -0.87 -6.68
CA GLN A 109 11.94 -2.19 -6.03
C GLN A 109 11.50 -3.38 -6.91
N PRO A 110 11.75 -3.38 -8.25
CA PRO A 110 11.16 -4.35 -9.18
C PRO A 110 11.43 -5.80 -8.79
N ALA A 111 12.68 -6.14 -8.46
CA ALA A 111 13.06 -7.52 -8.14
C ALA A 111 12.38 -8.04 -6.86
N ALA A 112 12.34 -7.22 -5.81
CA ALA A 112 11.71 -7.59 -4.54
C ALA A 112 10.18 -7.71 -4.67
N ILE A 113 9.56 -6.82 -5.45
CA ILE A 113 8.13 -6.85 -5.76
C ILE A 113 7.80 -8.09 -6.62
N GLN A 114 8.62 -8.43 -7.61
CA GLN A 114 8.46 -9.67 -8.40
C GLN A 114 8.57 -10.93 -7.52
N LEU A 115 9.59 -11.01 -6.67
CA LEU A 115 9.78 -12.14 -5.76
C LEU A 115 8.67 -12.31 -4.74
N SER A 116 7.91 -11.24 -4.42
CA SER A 116 6.74 -11.33 -3.55
C SER A 116 5.55 -12.06 -4.17
N GLY A 117 5.53 -12.24 -5.50
CA GLY A 117 4.38 -12.77 -6.24
C GLY A 117 3.21 -11.77 -6.39
N LEU A 118 3.37 -10.54 -5.91
CA LEU A 118 2.33 -9.50 -5.90
C LEU A 118 2.60 -8.35 -6.87
N ALA A 119 3.52 -8.53 -7.83
CA ALA A 119 3.80 -7.51 -8.84
C ALA A 119 2.51 -7.11 -9.59
N PRO A 120 2.20 -5.81 -9.72
CA PRO A 120 1.13 -5.36 -10.60
C PRO A 120 1.37 -5.82 -12.05
N SER A 121 0.29 -6.10 -12.77
CA SER A 121 0.37 -6.55 -14.17
C SER A 121 0.57 -5.38 -15.15
N ASN A 122 0.23 -4.15 -14.74
CA ASN A 122 0.48 -2.94 -15.52
C ASN A 122 1.69 -2.16 -14.96
N ASP A 123 2.56 -1.68 -15.83
CA ASP A 123 3.78 -0.98 -15.42
C ASP A 123 3.53 0.43 -14.86
N LEU A 124 2.37 1.03 -15.14
CA LEU A 124 1.93 2.31 -14.55
C LEU A 124 1.30 2.14 -13.15
N GLU A 125 1.22 0.91 -12.65
CA GLU A 125 0.69 0.68 -11.30
C GLU A 125 1.77 0.83 -10.24
N SER A 126 1.38 1.36 -9.08
CA SER A 126 2.31 1.61 -7.99
C SER A 126 2.40 0.41 -7.06
N ALA A 127 3.60 0.11 -6.58
CA ALA A 127 3.78 -0.77 -5.44
C ALA A 127 4.99 -0.40 -4.57
N ILE A 128 4.87 -0.66 -3.27
CA ILE A 128 5.91 -0.46 -2.26
C ILE A 128 6.05 -1.76 -1.49
N ILE A 129 7.27 -2.30 -1.37
CA ILE A 129 7.59 -3.40 -0.44
C ILE A 129 8.50 -2.87 0.67
N ILE A 130 8.10 -3.04 1.93
CA ILE A 130 8.82 -2.46 3.06
C ILE A 130 8.63 -3.27 4.34
N THR A 131 9.66 -3.30 5.18
CA THR A 131 9.57 -3.84 6.55
C THR A 131 9.29 -2.69 7.51
N LEU A 132 8.14 -2.74 8.17
CA LEU A 132 7.69 -1.76 9.14
C LEU A 132 7.88 -2.30 10.56
N PRO A 133 8.28 -1.47 11.53
CA PRO A 133 8.36 -1.88 12.92
C PRO A 133 6.96 -2.20 13.48
N GLY A 134 6.83 -3.34 14.15
CA GLY A 134 5.60 -3.82 14.77
C GLY A 134 5.46 -3.31 16.21
N ARG A 135 4.23 -3.07 16.66
CA ARG A 135 3.98 -2.63 18.04
C ARG A 135 4.28 -3.77 19.02
N THR A 136 5.27 -3.58 19.90
CA THR A 136 5.52 -4.50 21.02
C THR A 136 4.37 -4.37 22.03
N LEU A 137 3.54 -5.41 22.15
CA LEU A 137 2.59 -5.52 23.26
C LEU A 137 3.33 -6.12 24.46
N TYR A 138 3.61 -5.31 25.48
CA TYR A 138 4.07 -5.83 26.77
C TYR A 138 2.94 -6.68 27.37
N ARG A 139 3.11 -8.01 27.40
CA ARG A 139 2.23 -8.89 28.17
C ARG A 139 2.63 -8.75 29.64
N TYR A 140 1.75 -8.17 30.44
CA TYR A 140 1.82 -8.36 31.89
C TYR A 140 1.37 -9.79 32.19
N SER A 141 2.27 -10.60 32.74
CA SER A 141 1.97 -11.87 33.40
C SER A 141 1.64 -11.64 34.86
#